data_AF-A0A382N2N0-F1
#
_entry.id   AF-A0A382N2N0-F1
#
_cell.length_a   1.000
_cell.length_b   1.000
_cell.length_c   1.000
_cell.angle_alpha   90.00
_cell.angle_beta   90.00
_cell.angle_gamma   90.00
#
_symmetry.space_group_name_H-M   'P 1'
#
loop_
_entity.id
_entity.type
_entity.pdbx_description
1 polymer ?
#
loop_
_entity_poly.entity_id
_entity_poly.type
_entity_poly.pdbx_seq_one_letter_code
_entity_poly.pdbx_strand_id
1 'polypeptide(L)'
;MIVKLSRISILVFTLLLFGCSDTQNQTRASTFQGQKIGVLYVSHGGNETYGEKHLWDATMQIFSYDQNSPVYQQIIWNADYWPQMLKFGNASKEIGKYSFEYQRIGGVDPYPESKRQITAELSSVLDGYENRLGVDFMVDSMTWISPNPSELANPRMLYNPGVPNGNALRYCGSGDPSWSLCDPDRYNVDGPIERMLKKGVDRIILIDLTTAGARFSKTYDVYTTARKVIHDYNQSQQTEVTIDWVNDPKELMLRSYPTKPKGWTRSSGSPEENPIVEHSQYPNPVISDLRLAQFQVEGIEAEFDAEIALENTGVLMVNHGILSMNQVFDPKINDTLILN
;
A
#
# COMPACT_ATOMS: atom_id res chain seq x y z
N MET A 1 -21.43 37.84 -31.64
CA MET A 1 -21.92 36.88 -30.62
C MET A 1 -21.53 35.42 -30.88
N ILE A 2 -21.11 35.04 -32.09
CA ILE A 2 -20.83 33.63 -32.47
C ILE A 2 -19.38 33.17 -32.17
N VAL A 3 -18.44 34.09 -31.94
CA VAL A 3 -17.02 33.74 -31.72
C VAL A 3 -16.69 33.38 -30.26
N LYS A 4 -17.54 33.75 -29.29
CA LYS A 4 -17.32 33.45 -27.86
C LYS A 4 -17.84 32.07 -27.41
N LEU A 5 -18.76 31.45 -28.15
CA LEU A 5 -19.27 30.11 -27.84
C LEU A 5 -18.30 28.98 -28.21
N SER A 6 -17.43 29.20 -29.21
CA SER A 6 -16.47 28.18 -29.66
C SER A 6 -15.31 27.94 -28.67
N ARG A 7 -14.93 28.94 -27.86
CA ARG A 7 -13.84 28.79 -26.89
C ARG A 7 -14.28 28.11 -25.58
N ILE A 8 -15.55 28.18 -25.22
CA ILE A 8 -16.08 27.51 -24.02
C ILE A 8 -16.28 26.01 -24.29
N SER A 9 -16.70 25.63 -25.50
CA SER A 9 -16.82 24.21 -25.86
C SER A 9 -15.48 23.48 -25.96
N ILE A 10 -14.39 24.18 -26.32
CA ILE A 10 -13.05 23.57 -26.37
C ILE A 10 -12.48 23.37 -24.95
N LEU A 11 -12.73 24.30 -24.02
CA LEU A 11 -12.27 24.14 -22.63
C LEU A 11 -13.01 23.01 -21.87
N VAL A 12 -14.29 22.79 -22.18
CA VAL A 12 -15.07 21.70 -21.57
C VAL A 12 -14.66 20.33 -22.14
N PHE A 13 -14.16 20.28 -23.38
CA PHE A 13 -13.67 19.03 -23.98
C PHE A 13 -12.27 18.63 -23.50
N THR A 14 -11.39 19.59 -23.14
CA THR A 14 -10.09 19.28 -22.52
C THR A 14 -10.20 18.90 -21.05
N LEU A 15 -11.20 19.40 -20.32
CA LEU A 15 -11.45 19.02 -18.92
C LEU A 15 -12.10 17.63 -18.75
N LEU A 16 -12.68 17.06 -19.82
CA LEU A 16 -13.24 15.70 -19.82
C LEU A 16 -12.22 14.62 -20.23
N LEU A 17 -11.00 14.99 -20.60
CA LEU A 17 -9.94 14.05 -21.02
C LEU A 17 -8.87 13.78 -19.94
N PHE A 18 -8.96 14.43 -18.77
CA PHE A 18 -8.06 14.18 -17.62
C PHE A 18 -8.70 13.27 -16.54
N GLY A 19 -9.80 12.59 -16.87
CA GLY A 19 -10.51 11.67 -15.97
C GLY A 19 -10.47 10.20 -16.39
N CYS A 20 -9.64 9.82 -17.35
CA CYS A 20 -9.51 8.44 -17.80
C CYS A 20 -8.28 7.79 -17.16
N SER A 21 -8.53 7.08 -16.05
CA SER A 21 -7.87 5.84 -15.66
C SER A 21 -6.57 5.48 -16.42
N ASP A 22 -5.42 5.68 -15.78
CA ASP A 22 -4.11 5.24 -16.26
C ASP A 22 -3.98 3.71 -16.47
N THR A 23 -5.00 2.93 -16.10
CA THR A 23 -5.04 1.47 -16.27
C THR A 23 -5.65 1.01 -17.61
N GLN A 24 -6.15 1.91 -18.47
CA GLN A 24 -6.87 1.48 -19.69
C GLN A 24 -5.98 1.07 -20.87
N ASN A 25 -4.68 1.41 -20.89
CA ASN A 25 -3.83 1.22 -22.07
C ASN A 25 -2.82 0.05 -22.01
N GLN A 26 -2.74 -0.70 -20.91
CA GLN A 26 -1.72 -1.75 -20.77
C GLN A 26 -2.09 -3.12 -21.34
N THR A 27 -3.37 -3.40 -21.63
CA THR A 27 -3.73 -4.74 -22.11
C THR A 27 -3.60 -4.82 -23.63
N ARG A 28 -2.75 -5.73 -24.13
CA ARG A 28 -2.82 -6.16 -25.53
C ARG A 28 -4.23 -6.63 -25.87
N ALA A 29 -4.63 -6.45 -27.14
CA ALA A 29 -5.93 -6.90 -27.65
C ALA A 29 -6.20 -8.36 -27.27
N SER A 30 -7.49 -8.74 -27.16
CA SER A 30 -8.02 -10.02 -26.68
C SER A 30 -7.56 -11.29 -27.43
N THR A 31 -6.54 -11.20 -28.28
CA THR A 31 -5.96 -12.26 -29.10
C THR A 31 -4.58 -12.71 -28.62
N PHE A 32 -4.03 -12.12 -27.55
CA PHE A 32 -2.77 -12.60 -26.97
C PHE A 32 -2.97 -13.98 -26.32
N GLN A 33 -2.16 -14.96 -26.71
CA GLN A 33 -2.25 -16.36 -26.25
C GLN A 33 -1.20 -16.72 -25.18
N GLY A 34 -0.36 -15.76 -24.75
CA GLY A 34 0.61 -15.99 -23.69
C GLY A 34 0.03 -15.79 -22.29
N GLN A 35 0.85 -16.05 -21.27
CA GLN A 35 0.47 -15.87 -19.87
C GLN A 35 0.30 -14.38 -19.54
N LYS A 36 -0.77 -14.01 -18.84
CA LYS A 36 -0.97 -12.67 -18.30
C LYS A 36 -0.52 -12.61 -16.85
N ILE A 37 0.46 -11.76 -16.56
CA ILE A 37 1.10 -11.67 -15.24
C ILE A 37 0.78 -10.31 -14.63
N GLY A 38 0.06 -10.31 -13.51
CA GLY A 38 -0.09 -9.12 -12.68
C GLY A 38 1.21 -8.81 -11.94
N VAL A 39 1.62 -7.54 -11.89
CA VAL A 39 2.77 -7.07 -11.11
C VAL A 39 2.28 -5.95 -10.19
N LEU A 40 2.35 -6.19 -8.88
CA LEU A 40 1.90 -5.26 -7.86
C LEU A 40 3.07 -4.62 -7.14
N TYR A 41 3.12 -3.29 -7.21
CA TYR A 41 4.10 -2.50 -6.47
C TYR A 41 3.51 -1.99 -5.16
N VAL A 42 3.97 -2.58 -4.06
CA VAL A 42 3.35 -2.45 -2.74
C VAL A 42 4.14 -1.54 -1.85
N SER A 43 3.44 -0.73 -1.05
CA SER A 43 4.09 0.05 -0.01
C SER A 43 3.17 0.35 1.16
N HIS A 44 3.74 0.99 2.17
CA HIS A 44 2.97 1.60 3.25
C HIS A 44 1.88 2.55 2.72
N GLY A 45 2.22 3.36 1.71
CA GLY A 45 1.42 4.50 1.30
C GLY A 45 1.49 5.66 2.30
N GLY A 46 0.61 6.63 2.14
CA GLY A 46 0.63 7.88 2.90
C GLY A 46 -0.23 8.94 2.23
N ASN A 47 -0.32 10.12 2.85
CA ASN A 47 -1.05 11.25 2.28
C ASN A 47 -0.07 12.24 1.67
N GLU A 48 -0.39 12.75 0.48
CA GLU A 48 0.43 13.78 -0.17
C GLU A 48 0.34 15.12 0.58
N THR A 49 -0.84 15.42 1.14
CA THR A 49 -1.09 16.62 1.94
C THR A 49 -1.66 16.28 3.31
N TYR A 50 -1.47 17.18 4.26
CA TYR A 50 -2.09 17.11 5.58
C TYR A 50 -3.52 17.68 5.57
N GLY A 51 -4.45 16.99 6.23
CA GLY A 51 -5.83 17.47 6.38
C GLY A 51 -6.69 16.53 7.23
N GLU A 52 -7.86 17.01 7.65
CA GLU A 52 -8.77 16.25 8.51
C GLU A 52 -9.24 14.95 7.85
N LYS A 53 -9.74 15.03 6.61
CA LYS A 53 -10.16 13.86 5.82
C LYS A 53 -9.04 12.81 5.72
N HIS A 54 -7.81 13.26 5.45
CA HIS A 54 -6.64 12.39 5.29
C HIS A 54 -6.33 11.59 6.56
N LEU A 55 -6.35 12.26 7.72
CA LEU A 55 -6.14 11.60 9.01
C LEU A 55 -7.29 10.66 9.36
N TRP A 56 -8.52 11.07 9.05
CA TRP A 56 -9.71 10.27 9.31
C TRP A 56 -9.68 8.97 8.49
N ASP A 57 -9.40 9.07 7.19
CA ASP A 57 -9.29 7.92 6.27
C ASP A 57 -8.13 7.01 6.70
N ALA A 58 -6.96 7.56 7.00
CA ALA A 58 -5.83 6.77 7.49
C ALA A 58 -6.14 6.03 8.80
N THR A 59 -6.83 6.69 9.74
CA THR A 59 -7.24 6.06 11.01
C THR A 59 -8.17 4.88 10.77
N MET A 60 -9.19 5.05 9.92
CA MET A 60 -10.10 3.98 9.52
C MET A 60 -9.35 2.79 8.92
N GLN A 61 -8.47 3.07 7.97
CA GLN A 61 -7.69 2.06 7.25
C GLN A 61 -6.78 1.27 8.20
N ILE A 62 -6.02 1.95 9.07
CA ILE A 62 -5.13 1.31 10.04
C ILE A 62 -5.89 0.34 10.95
N PHE A 63 -7.02 0.77 11.51
CA PHE A 63 -7.76 -0.07 12.46
C PHE A 63 -8.56 -1.18 11.78
N SER A 64 -8.82 -1.11 10.46
CA SER A 64 -9.51 -2.18 9.74
C SER A 64 -8.74 -3.50 9.68
N TYR A 65 -7.42 -3.47 9.84
CA TYR A 65 -6.57 -4.67 9.87
C TYR A 65 -6.48 -5.31 11.28
N ASP A 66 -6.88 -4.61 12.34
CA ASP A 66 -6.81 -5.12 13.71
C ASP A 66 -8.22 -5.43 14.27
N GLN A 67 -8.75 -6.60 13.89
CA GLN A 67 -10.10 -7.04 14.23
C GLN A 67 -10.35 -7.23 15.74
N ASN A 68 -9.29 -7.38 16.53
CA ASN A 68 -9.40 -7.49 18.00
C ASN A 68 -9.26 -6.14 18.69
N SER A 69 -8.98 -5.05 17.95
CA SER A 69 -8.92 -3.72 18.54
C SER A 69 -10.33 -3.24 18.97
N PRO A 70 -10.46 -2.54 20.11
CA PRO A 70 -11.73 -1.91 20.48
C PRO A 70 -12.21 -0.91 19.43
N VAL A 71 -11.27 -0.26 18.72
CA VAL A 71 -11.58 0.67 17.63
C VAL A 71 -12.27 -0.07 16.48
N TYR A 72 -11.76 -1.22 16.05
CA TYR A 72 -12.42 -2.06 15.06
C TYR A 72 -13.79 -2.52 15.55
N GLN A 73 -13.87 -3.09 16.75
CA GLN A 73 -15.09 -3.77 17.21
C GLN A 73 -16.25 -2.82 17.52
N GLN A 74 -15.96 -1.59 17.94
CA GLN A 74 -16.97 -0.70 18.50
C GLN A 74 -17.10 0.64 17.77
N ILE A 75 -16.05 1.10 17.08
CA ILE A 75 -15.97 2.48 16.58
C ILE A 75 -16.11 2.53 15.05
N ILE A 76 -15.26 1.83 14.29
CA ILE A 76 -15.22 2.02 12.82
C ILE A 76 -16.54 1.62 12.13
N TRP A 77 -17.29 0.70 12.72
CA TRP A 77 -18.58 0.21 12.21
C TRP A 77 -19.80 0.90 12.80
N ASN A 78 -19.63 1.97 13.58
CA ASN A 78 -20.74 2.68 14.22
C ASN A 78 -20.77 4.14 13.75
N ALA A 79 -21.83 4.49 13.02
CA ALA A 79 -21.99 5.80 12.42
C ALA A 79 -22.00 6.96 13.42
N ASP A 80 -22.46 6.72 14.66
CA ASP A 80 -22.51 7.74 15.71
C ASP A 80 -21.11 8.18 16.18
N TYR A 81 -20.10 7.32 15.99
CA TYR A 81 -18.72 7.61 16.37
C TYR A 81 -17.87 8.20 15.25
N TRP A 82 -18.31 8.15 13.99
CA TRP A 82 -17.54 8.67 12.86
C TRP A 82 -17.14 10.15 12.99
N PRO A 83 -18.00 11.08 13.45
CA PRO A 83 -17.60 12.47 13.70
C PRO A 83 -16.55 12.63 14.81
N GLN A 84 -16.34 11.59 15.61
CA GLN A 84 -15.40 11.57 16.72
C GLN A 84 -14.16 10.72 16.44
N MET A 85 -14.02 10.17 15.23
CA MET A 85 -12.96 9.21 14.88
C MET A 85 -11.56 9.71 15.28
N LEU A 86 -11.31 11.00 15.08
CA LEU A 86 -10.02 11.63 15.37
C LEU A 86 -9.65 11.70 16.86
N LYS A 87 -10.56 11.28 17.76
CA LYS A 87 -10.29 11.15 19.20
C LYS A 87 -9.83 9.74 19.60
N PHE A 88 -9.88 8.77 18.69
CA PHE A 88 -9.61 7.37 18.99
C PHE A 88 -8.25 6.91 18.45
N GLY A 89 -7.68 5.92 19.14
CA GLY A 89 -6.52 5.19 18.64
C GLY A 89 -5.29 6.08 18.37
N ASN A 90 -4.72 5.94 17.17
CA ASN A 90 -3.53 6.67 16.76
C ASN A 90 -3.80 8.12 16.34
N ALA A 91 -5.05 8.51 16.10
CA ALA A 91 -5.39 9.79 15.48
C ALA A 91 -4.85 10.99 16.27
N SER A 92 -5.02 11.02 17.60
CA SER A 92 -4.53 12.12 18.45
C SER A 92 -3.02 12.31 18.35
N LYS A 93 -2.25 11.21 18.29
CA LYS A 93 -0.79 11.25 18.09
C LYS A 93 -0.44 11.76 16.69
N GLU A 94 -1.16 11.29 15.68
CA GLU A 94 -0.92 11.64 14.28
C GLU A 94 -1.28 13.09 13.97
N ILE A 95 -2.30 13.67 14.63
CA ILE A 95 -2.59 15.11 14.56
C ILE A 95 -1.38 15.91 15.01
N GLY A 96 -0.83 15.62 16.20
CA GLY A 96 0.32 16.36 16.74
C GLY A 96 1.56 16.20 15.86
N LYS A 97 1.83 14.96 15.41
CA LYS A 97 2.97 14.66 14.54
C LYS A 97 2.87 15.35 13.18
N TYR A 98 1.79 15.11 12.43
CA TYR A 98 1.72 15.53 11.03
C TYR A 98 1.38 17.02 10.86
N SER A 99 0.67 17.64 11.80
CA SER A 99 0.53 19.11 11.80
C SER A 99 1.87 19.82 11.98
N PHE A 100 2.82 19.18 12.69
CA PHE A 100 4.19 19.69 12.87
C PHE A 100 5.09 19.38 11.67
N GLU A 101 5.07 18.15 11.16
CA GLU A 101 6.03 17.68 10.15
C GLU A 101 5.74 18.21 8.74
N TYR A 102 4.47 18.19 8.27
CA TYR A 102 4.16 18.56 6.87
C TYR A 102 4.57 20.00 6.55
N GLN A 103 4.37 20.94 7.47
CA GLN A 103 4.77 22.34 7.24
C GLN A 103 6.29 22.49 7.03
N ARG A 104 7.10 21.62 7.64
CA ARG A 104 8.57 21.69 7.58
C ARG A 104 9.15 21.10 6.30
N ILE A 105 8.39 20.23 5.64
CA ILE A 105 8.75 19.68 4.32
C ILE A 105 8.09 20.44 3.16
N GLY A 106 7.53 21.63 3.41
CA GLY A 106 6.88 22.45 2.37
C GLY A 106 5.40 22.15 2.15
N GLY A 107 4.77 21.38 3.03
CA GLY A 107 3.34 21.07 3.01
C GLY A 107 2.94 19.86 2.17
N VAL A 108 3.90 19.27 1.44
CA VAL A 108 3.68 18.17 0.50
C VAL A 108 4.67 17.05 0.79
N ASP A 109 4.17 15.83 1.01
CA ASP A 109 4.98 14.62 1.00
C ASP A 109 5.18 14.18 -0.46
N PRO A 110 6.42 14.14 -0.99
CA PRO A 110 6.67 13.76 -2.38
C PRO A 110 6.44 12.27 -2.66
N TYR A 111 6.36 11.42 -1.62
CA TYR A 111 6.35 9.98 -1.78
C TYR A 111 5.21 9.44 -2.66
N PRO A 112 3.94 9.87 -2.52
CA PRO A 112 2.86 9.38 -3.37
C PRO A 112 3.08 9.65 -4.86
N GLU A 113 3.59 10.84 -5.21
CA GLU A 113 3.91 11.19 -6.59
C GLU A 113 5.08 10.37 -7.12
N SER A 114 6.18 10.26 -6.37
CA SER A 114 7.32 9.41 -6.74
C SER A 114 6.89 7.96 -6.96
N LYS A 115 5.97 7.44 -6.14
CA LYS A 115 5.45 6.07 -6.31
C LYS A 115 4.66 5.92 -7.62
N ARG A 116 3.80 6.90 -7.97
CA ARG A 116 3.06 6.89 -9.23
C ARG A 116 4.02 6.86 -10.43
N GLN A 117 5.04 7.71 -10.39
CA GLN A 117 6.08 7.77 -11.44
C GLN A 117 6.83 6.44 -11.57
N ILE A 118 7.34 5.88 -10.46
CA ILE A 118 8.06 4.59 -10.49
C ILE A 118 7.16 3.45 -10.98
N THR A 119 5.87 3.44 -10.61
CA THR A 119 4.93 2.42 -11.09
C THR A 119 4.73 2.51 -12.61
N ALA A 120 4.61 3.74 -13.14
CA ALA A 120 4.47 3.97 -14.58
C ALA A 120 5.75 3.59 -15.35
N GLU A 121 6.92 3.93 -14.81
CA GLU A 121 8.21 3.54 -15.39
C GLU A 121 8.39 2.02 -15.39
N LEU A 122 8.03 1.34 -14.29
CA LEU A 122 8.06 -0.12 -14.20
C LEU A 122 7.18 -0.76 -15.28
N SER A 123 5.97 -0.23 -15.51
CA SER A 123 5.14 -0.65 -16.64
C SER A 123 5.89 -0.53 -17.95
N SER A 124 6.40 0.65 -18.28
CA SER A 124 7.09 0.88 -19.55
C SER A 124 8.30 -0.05 -19.73
N VAL A 125 9.03 -0.34 -18.65
CA VAL A 125 10.17 -1.28 -18.68
C VAL A 125 9.70 -2.70 -18.93
N LEU A 126 8.62 -3.15 -18.27
CA LEU A 126 8.08 -4.49 -18.42
C LEU A 126 7.44 -4.73 -19.79
N ASP A 127 6.78 -3.72 -20.37
CA ASP A 127 6.25 -3.74 -21.74
C ASP A 127 7.36 -4.09 -22.75
N GLY A 128 8.56 -3.55 -22.54
CA GLY A 128 9.74 -3.84 -23.36
C GLY A 128 10.22 -5.30 -23.29
N TYR A 129 9.81 -6.04 -22.25
CA TYR A 129 10.19 -7.44 -22.05
C TYR A 129 9.13 -8.45 -22.52
N GLU A 130 7.88 -8.03 -22.71
CA GLU A 130 6.74 -8.90 -23.05
C GLU A 130 6.99 -9.80 -24.25
N ASN A 131 7.43 -9.23 -25.38
CA ASN A 131 7.68 -9.99 -26.61
C ASN A 131 8.77 -11.05 -26.43
N ARG A 132 9.81 -10.71 -25.66
CA ARG A 132 10.93 -11.62 -25.39
C ARG A 132 10.52 -12.76 -24.46
N LEU A 133 9.65 -12.48 -23.50
CA LEU A 133 9.22 -13.42 -22.48
C LEU A 133 7.95 -14.20 -22.87
N GLY A 134 7.23 -13.75 -23.89
CA GLY A 134 5.96 -14.36 -24.30
C GLY A 134 4.85 -14.17 -23.26
N VAL A 135 4.83 -13.04 -22.56
CA VAL A 135 3.86 -12.71 -21.50
C VAL A 135 3.23 -11.33 -21.74
N ASP A 136 2.09 -11.07 -21.10
CA ASP A 136 1.40 -9.78 -21.05
C ASP A 136 1.44 -9.30 -19.60
N PHE A 137 2.14 -8.19 -19.34
CA PHE A 137 2.24 -7.66 -17.98
C PHE A 137 1.10 -6.69 -17.70
N MET A 138 0.52 -6.79 -16.51
CA MET A 138 -0.39 -5.79 -15.98
C MET A 138 0.21 -5.21 -14.72
N VAL A 139 0.66 -3.96 -14.75
CA VAL A 139 1.31 -3.31 -13.60
C VAL A 139 0.32 -2.43 -12.87
N ASP A 140 0.21 -2.61 -11.56
CA ASP A 140 -0.62 -1.76 -10.70
C ASP A 140 0.08 -1.53 -9.36
N SER A 141 -0.47 -0.64 -8.55
CA SER A 141 0.07 -0.31 -7.23
C SER A 141 -0.92 -0.66 -6.12
N MET A 142 -0.38 -1.03 -4.96
CA MET A 142 -1.18 -1.33 -3.78
C MET A 142 -0.56 -0.68 -2.54
N THR A 143 -1.39 -0.24 -1.60
CA THR A 143 -0.96 0.45 -0.38
C THR A 143 -1.68 -0.06 0.85
N TRP A 144 -1.02 0.00 2.01
CA TRP A 144 -1.66 -0.24 3.31
C TRP A 144 -2.59 0.92 3.69
N ILE A 145 -2.16 2.16 3.45
CA ILE A 145 -2.99 3.36 3.57
C ILE A 145 -2.93 4.22 2.31
N SER A 146 -4.07 4.77 1.87
CA SER A 146 -4.12 5.71 0.74
C SER A 146 -5.33 6.65 0.83
N PRO A 147 -5.17 7.93 0.42
CA PRO A 147 -6.32 8.83 0.21
C PRO A 147 -7.20 8.40 -0.97
N ASN A 148 -6.70 7.55 -1.86
CA ASN A 148 -7.41 6.95 -2.97
C ASN A 148 -7.79 5.50 -2.62
N PRO A 149 -9.05 5.21 -2.27
CA PRO A 149 -9.46 3.86 -1.88
C PRO A 149 -9.12 2.78 -2.90
N SER A 150 -9.09 3.08 -4.19
CA SER A 150 -8.79 2.11 -5.25
C SER A 150 -7.35 1.54 -5.21
N GLU A 151 -6.45 2.11 -4.40
CA GLU A 151 -5.10 1.59 -4.16
C GLU A 151 -5.03 0.63 -2.97
N LEU A 152 -6.10 0.46 -2.20
CA LEU A 152 -6.15 -0.48 -1.08
C LEU A 152 -6.35 -1.92 -1.59
N ALA A 153 -5.77 -2.90 -0.87
CA ALA A 153 -5.85 -4.31 -1.25
C ALA A 153 -7.28 -4.82 -1.45
N ASN A 154 -8.20 -4.39 -0.57
CA ASN A 154 -9.63 -4.67 -0.66
C ASN A 154 -10.41 -3.46 -0.12
N PRO A 155 -10.72 -2.45 -0.95
CA PRO A 155 -11.37 -1.22 -0.49
C PRO A 155 -12.75 -1.50 0.13
N ARG A 156 -13.46 -2.52 -0.40
CA ARG A 156 -14.77 -2.95 0.09
C ARG A 156 -14.75 -3.58 1.47
N MET A 157 -13.58 -3.95 1.99
CA MET A 157 -13.44 -4.37 3.38
C MET A 157 -13.73 -3.23 4.35
N LEU A 158 -13.57 -1.97 3.93
CA LEU A 158 -13.93 -0.78 4.71
C LEU A 158 -15.36 -0.34 4.44
N TYR A 159 -15.89 -0.59 3.24
CA TYR A 159 -17.27 -0.24 2.91
C TYR A 159 -18.28 -1.15 3.63
N ASN A 160 -18.05 -2.47 3.63
CA ASN A 160 -18.96 -3.43 4.24
C ASN A 160 -18.62 -3.66 5.72
N PRO A 161 -19.62 -3.68 6.62
CA PRO A 161 -19.36 -3.80 8.05
C PRO A 161 -18.73 -5.14 8.41
N GLY A 162 -17.63 -5.07 9.16
CA GLY A 162 -16.89 -6.23 9.66
C GLY A 162 -17.42 -6.84 10.96
N VAL A 163 -18.54 -6.34 11.51
CA VAL A 163 -19.19 -6.82 12.73
C VAL A 163 -20.72 -6.93 12.54
N PRO A 164 -21.41 -7.80 13.31
CA PRO A 164 -22.87 -7.87 13.30
C PRO A 164 -23.51 -6.52 13.60
N ASN A 165 -24.54 -6.15 12.82
CA ASN A 165 -25.29 -4.89 12.95
C ASN A 165 -24.44 -3.60 12.76
N GLY A 166 -23.23 -3.71 12.21
CA GLY A 166 -22.42 -2.54 11.85
C GLY A 166 -23.03 -1.75 10.69
N ASN A 167 -22.68 -0.47 10.60
CA ASN A 167 -23.06 0.41 9.50
C ASN A 167 -22.04 0.30 8.34
N ALA A 168 -22.53 0.28 7.11
CA ALA A 168 -21.67 0.43 5.94
C ALA A 168 -21.03 1.83 5.93
N LEU A 169 -19.73 1.90 5.67
CA LEU A 169 -18.95 3.13 5.81
C LEU A 169 -19.32 4.14 4.72
N ARG A 170 -20.07 5.17 5.10
CA ARG A 170 -20.56 6.23 4.19
C ARG A 170 -20.25 7.66 4.67
N TYR A 171 -19.38 7.80 5.66
CA TYR A 171 -19.08 9.10 6.26
C TYR A 171 -18.39 10.04 5.27
N CYS A 172 -18.90 11.26 5.18
CA CYS A 172 -18.36 12.33 4.35
C CYS A 172 -18.15 13.64 5.12
N GLY A 173 -17.68 13.51 6.38
CA GLY A 173 -17.34 14.67 7.19
C GLY A 173 -18.53 15.55 7.57
N SER A 174 -18.22 16.65 8.24
CA SER A 174 -19.16 17.76 8.43
C SER A 174 -18.38 19.07 8.54
N GLY A 175 -18.70 20.07 7.72
CA GLY A 175 -18.21 21.44 7.89
C GLY A 175 -16.75 21.73 7.51
N ASP A 176 -15.91 20.71 7.27
CA ASP A 176 -14.53 20.91 6.80
C ASP A 176 -14.45 20.85 5.25
N PRO A 177 -13.80 21.82 4.58
CA PRO A 177 -13.70 21.89 3.11
C PRO A 177 -13.03 20.67 2.45
N SER A 178 -12.18 19.92 3.17
CA SER A 178 -11.54 18.70 2.68
C SER A 178 -12.55 17.59 2.32
N TRP A 179 -13.80 17.72 2.76
CA TRP A 179 -14.90 16.81 2.45
C TRP A 179 -15.85 17.28 1.34
N SER A 180 -15.62 18.46 0.76
CA SER A 180 -16.57 19.14 -0.15
C SER A 180 -16.99 18.36 -1.40
N LEU A 181 -16.23 17.31 -1.79
CA LEU A 181 -16.53 16.42 -2.90
C LEU A 181 -16.51 14.94 -2.49
N CYS A 182 -16.76 14.65 -1.21
CA CYS A 182 -16.73 13.28 -0.73
C CYS A 182 -17.86 12.46 -1.33
N ASP A 183 -17.49 11.36 -1.98
CA ASP A 183 -18.39 10.30 -2.35
C ASP A 183 -18.63 9.37 -1.13
N PRO A 184 -19.88 9.22 -0.65
CA PRO A 184 -20.19 8.28 0.43
C PRO A 184 -19.89 6.83 0.05
N ASP A 185 -19.83 6.51 -1.25
CA ASP A 185 -19.53 5.18 -1.77
C ASP A 185 -18.04 5.03 -2.18
N ARG A 186 -17.15 5.96 -1.79
CA ARG A 186 -15.73 5.96 -2.22
C ARG A 186 -14.96 4.66 -1.95
N TYR A 187 -15.35 3.88 -0.93
CA TYR A 187 -14.74 2.58 -0.62
C TYR A 187 -15.41 1.40 -1.35
N ASN A 188 -16.55 1.60 -2.01
CA ASN A 188 -17.22 0.59 -2.83
C ASN A 188 -16.65 0.53 -4.25
N VAL A 189 -15.33 0.39 -4.35
CA VAL A 189 -14.58 0.38 -5.60
C VAL A 189 -13.69 -0.86 -5.68
N ASP A 190 -13.31 -1.24 -6.90
CA ASP A 190 -12.38 -2.35 -7.11
C ASP A 190 -10.97 -1.95 -6.66
N GLY A 191 -10.39 -2.78 -5.78
CA GLY A 191 -8.96 -2.70 -5.46
C GLY A 191 -8.08 -3.24 -6.60
N PRO A 192 -6.75 -3.11 -6.49
CA PRO A 192 -5.80 -3.56 -7.51
C PRO A 192 -5.93 -5.04 -7.84
N ILE A 193 -6.14 -5.88 -6.82
CA ILE A 193 -6.32 -7.33 -6.96
C ILE A 193 -7.58 -7.64 -7.77
N GLU A 194 -8.72 -7.04 -7.41
CA GLU A 194 -9.97 -7.25 -8.14
C GLU A 194 -9.86 -6.82 -9.61
N ARG A 195 -9.21 -5.68 -9.87
CA ARG A 195 -8.96 -5.21 -11.24
C ARG A 195 -8.14 -6.23 -12.04
N MET A 196 -7.06 -6.75 -11.46
CA MET A 196 -6.22 -7.78 -12.11
C MET A 196 -7.00 -9.06 -12.38
N LEU A 197 -7.75 -9.56 -11.40
CA LEU A 197 -8.55 -10.78 -11.54
C LEU A 197 -9.61 -10.63 -12.65
N LYS A 198 -10.32 -9.50 -12.70
CA LYS A 198 -11.30 -9.19 -13.77
C LYS A 198 -10.66 -9.09 -15.16
N LYS A 199 -9.37 -8.78 -15.23
CA LYS A 199 -8.59 -8.77 -16.49
C LYS A 199 -8.03 -10.16 -16.86
N GLY A 200 -8.26 -11.17 -16.03
CA GLY A 200 -7.87 -12.55 -16.29
C GLY A 200 -6.37 -12.77 -16.20
N VAL A 201 -5.71 -12.23 -15.16
CA VAL A 201 -4.32 -12.60 -14.85
C VAL A 201 -4.24 -14.08 -14.43
N ASP A 202 -3.18 -14.76 -14.81
CA ASP A 202 -2.92 -16.15 -14.44
C ASP A 202 -2.18 -16.26 -13.10
N ARG A 203 -1.36 -15.25 -12.79
CA ARG A 203 -0.60 -15.12 -11.54
C ARG A 203 -0.32 -13.65 -11.24
N ILE A 204 -0.07 -13.37 -9.98
CA ILE A 204 0.28 -12.04 -9.50
C ILE A 204 1.64 -12.10 -8.81
N ILE A 205 2.53 -11.19 -9.16
CA ILE A 205 3.83 -10.98 -8.52
C ILE A 205 3.71 -9.74 -7.65
N LEU A 206 3.95 -9.88 -6.35
CA LEU A 206 3.92 -8.79 -5.38
C LEU A 206 5.35 -8.39 -5.03
N ILE A 207 5.68 -7.12 -5.28
CA ILE A 207 6.98 -6.50 -4.99
C ILE A 207 6.77 -5.44 -3.92
N ASP A 208 7.43 -5.59 -2.78
CA ASP A 208 7.34 -4.67 -1.64
C ASP A 208 8.49 -3.65 -1.65
N LEU A 209 8.12 -2.37 -1.60
CA LEU A 209 9.01 -1.21 -1.53
C LEU A 209 9.59 -0.94 -0.14
N THR A 210 9.08 -1.59 0.91
CA THR A 210 9.60 -1.41 2.27
C THR A 210 10.87 -2.26 2.48
N THR A 211 11.85 -2.08 1.57
CA THR A 211 13.08 -2.87 1.48
C THR A 211 14.00 -2.71 2.68
N ALA A 212 13.87 -1.67 3.50
CA ALA A 212 14.62 -1.55 4.76
C ALA A 212 13.90 -2.24 5.95
N GLY A 213 12.81 -2.98 5.70
CA GLY A 213 12.16 -3.99 6.54
C GLY A 213 11.67 -3.64 7.95
N ALA A 214 11.71 -2.39 8.41
CA ALA A 214 11.12 -2.01 9.70
C ALA A 214 9.57 -1.98 9.69
N ARG A 215 8.94 -2.56 8.65
CA ARG A 215 7.53 -2.33 8.30
C ARG A 215 6.82 -3.55 7.67
N PHE A 216 7.32 -4.77 7.81
CA PHE A 216 6.73 -5.91 7.07
C PHE A 216 5.35 -6.33 7.58
N SER A 217 4.96 -5.98 8.80
CA SER A 217 3.60 -6.28 9.29
C SER A 217 2.51 -5.62 8.43
N LYS A 218 2.78 -4.44 7.88
CA LYS A 218 1.82 -3.68 7.06
C LYS A 218 1.72 -4.24 5.65
N THR A 219 2.86 -4.62 5.07
CA THR A 219 2.86 -5.36 3.80
C THR A 219 2.19 -6.72 3.98
N TYR A 220 2.42 -7.39 5.12
CA TYR A 220 1.77 -8.65 5.45
C TYR A 220 0.24 -8.51 5.58
N ASP A 221 -0.26 -7.44 6.19
CA ASP A 221 -1.69 -7.12 6.24
C ASP A 221 -2.31 -7.02 4.84
N VAL A 222 -1.68 -6.26 3.92
CA VAL A 222 -2.18 -6.15 2.54
C VAL A 222 -2.01 -7.45 1.75
N TYR A 223 -0.93 -8.21 2.00
CA TYR A 223 -0.68 -9.50 1.35
C TYR A 223 -1.72 -10.55 1.75
N THR A 224 -2.00 -10.68 3.05
CA THR A 224 -3.02 -11.62 3.55
C THR A 224 -4.42 -11.23 3.08
N THR A 225 -4.72 -9.93 3.02
CA THR A 225 -5.96 -9.40 2.44
C THR A 225 -6.07 -9.73 0.95
N ALA A 226 -5.00 -9.50 0.17
CA ALA A 226 -4.94 -9.85 -1.24
C ALA A 226 -5.15 -11.36 -1.47
N ARG A 227 -4.47 -12.22 -0.70
CA ARG A 227 -4.66 -13.67 -0.75
C ARG A 227 -6.11 -14.08 -0.49
N LYS A 228 -6.78 -13.43 0.46
CA LYS A 228 -8.19 -13.68 0.74
C LYS A 228 -9.06 -13.34 -0.48
N VAL A 229 -8.86 -12.18 -1.10
CA VAL A 229 -9.61 -11.78 -2.30
C VAL A 229 -9.40 -12.77 -3.44
N ILE A 230 -8.15 -13.20 -3.69
CA ILE A 230 -7.82 -14.20 -4.71
C ILE A 230 -8.46 -15.55 -4.40
N HIS A 231 -8.41 -15.99 -3.13
CA HIS A 231 -9.04 -17.24 -2.69
C HIS A 231 -10.56 -17.23 -2.93
N ASP A 232 -11.23 -16.16 -2.50
CA ASP A 232 -12.68 -16.01 -2.65
C ASP A 232 -13.05 -15.96 -4.16
N TYR A 233 -12.24 -15.28 -4.99
CA TYR A 233 -12.40 -15.27 -6.45
C TYR A 233 -12.24 -16.67 -7.06
N ASN A 234 -11.13 -17.37 -6.75
CA ASN A 234 -10.85 -18.72 -7.25
C ASN A 234 -11.96 -19.70 -6.91
N GLN A 235 -12.51 -19.64 -5.70
CA GLN A 235 -13.66 -20.44 -5.30
C GLN A 235 -14.91 -20.12 -6.13
N SER A 236 -15.18 -18.83 -6.37
CA SER A 236 -16.39 -18.39 -7.09
C SER A 236 -16.32 -18.62 -8.60
N GLN A 237 -15.14 -18.49 -9.21
CA GLN A 237 -14.93 -18.56 -10.65
C GLN A 237 -14.30 -19.87 -11.12
N GLN A 238 -13.97 -20.78 -10.19
CA GLN A 238 -13.28 -22.05 -10.48
C GLN A 238 -11.94 -21.84 -11.20
N THR A 239 -11.14 -20.89 -10.71
CA THR A 239 -9.81 -20.55 -11.23
C THR A 239 -8.71 -20.90 -10.21
N GLU A 240 -7.44 -20.81 -10.62
CA GLU A 240 -6.28 -21.14 -9.78
C GLU A 240 -5.22 -20.03 -9.78
N VAL A 241 -5.66 -18.76 -9.72
CA VAL A 241 -4.72 -17.62 -9.71
C VAL A 241 -3.90 -17.65 -8.43
N THR A 242 -2.58 -17.45 -8.55
CA THR A 242 -1.65 -17.38 -7.40
C THR A 242 -1.11 -15.97 -7.18
N ILE A 243 -0.59 -15.71 -5.98
CA ILE A 243 0.19 -14.50 -5.67
C ILE A 243 1.51 -14.88 -5.01
N ASP A 244 2.61 -14.38 -5.58
CA ASP A 244 3.97 -14.63 -5.10
C ASP A 244 4.57 -13.33 -4.53
N TRP A 245 4.89 -13.31 -3.24
CA TRP A 245 5.59 -12.19 -2.62
C TRP A 245 7.11 -12.35 -2.82
N VAL A 246 7.71 -11.57 -3.72
CA VAL A 246 9.12 -11.78 -4.12
C VAL A 246 10.12 -11.42 -3.02
N ASN A 247 9.75 -10.53 -2.11
CA ASN A 247 10.57 -10.21 -0.93
C ASN A 247 10.49 -11.33 0.13
N ASP A 248 9.50 -12.23 0.03
CA ASP A 248 9.30 -13.38 0.92
C ASP A 248 9.00 -14.70 0.19
N PRO A 249 9.93 -15.18 -0.66
CA PRO A 249 9.64 -16.25 -1.63
C PRO A 249 9.33 -17.61 -0.99
N LYS A 250 9.63 -17.78 0.31
CA LYS A 250 9.44 -19.01 1.07
C LYS A 250 8.44 -18.82 2.23
N GLU A 251 7.67 -17.73 2.19
CA GLU A 251 6.62 -17.39 3.14
C GLU A 251 7.09 -17.38 4.60
N LEU A 252 8.29 -16.85 4.86
CA LEU A 252 8.82 -16.73 6.22
C LEU A 252 7.83 -15.97 7.10
N MET A 253 7.30 -14.84 6.63
CA MET A 253 6.36 -14.00 7.39
C MET A 253 5.13 -14.80 7.80
N LEU A 254 4.51 -15.55 6.89
CA LEU A 254 3.35 -16.38 7.19
C LEU A 254 3.69 -17.49 8.19
N ARG A 255 4.83 -18.16 8.00
CA ARG A 255 5.24 -19.31 8.82
C ARG A 255 5.69 -18.94 10.23
N SER A 256 6.08 -17.70 10.43
CA SER A 256 6.47 -17.16 11.74
C SER A 256 5.45 -16.19 12.32
N TYR A 257 4.31 -15.99 11.66
CA TYR A 257 3.20 -15.23 12.23
C TYR A 257 2.50 -16.05 13.34
N PRO A 258 2.07 -15.42 14.45
CA PRO A 258 1.40 -16.15 15.52
C PRO A 258 0.14 -16.90 15.08
N THR A 259 0.02 -18.13 15.57
CA THR A 259 -1.06 -19.06 15.20
C THR A 259 -2.11 -19.22 16.29
N LYS A 260 -1.78 -18.88 17.55
CA LYS A 260 -2.71 -18.96 18.68
C LYS A 260 -2.72 -17.71 19.55
N PRO A 261 -3.93 -17.21 19.91
CA PRO A 261 -5.26 -17.69 19.48
C PRO A 261 -5.51 -17.52 17.97
N LYS A 262 -6.47 -18.26 17.42
CA LYS A 262 -6.87 -18.10 16.02
C LYS A 262 -7.33 -16.66 15.77
N GLY A 263 -6.80 -16.03 14.73
CA GLY A 263 -7.11 -14.63 14.43
C GLY A 263 -6.42 -13.64 15.37
N TRP A 264 -5.29 -14.03 15.96
CA TRP A 264 -4.46 -13.13 16.75
C TRP A 264 -4.05 -11.90 15.95
N THR A 265 -4.12 -10.74 16.61
CA THR A 265 -3.65 -9.45 16.10
C THR A 265 -2.91 -8.72 17.20
N ARG A 266 -2.42 -7.50 16.91
CA ARG A 266 -1.69 -6.72 17.90
C ARG A 266 -2.48 -6.41 19.16
N SER A 267 -3.75 -6.09 18.99
CA SER A 267 -4.62 -5.82 20.13
C SER A 267 -4.96 -7.06 20.96
N SER A 268 -4.63 -8.28 20.50
CA SER A 268 -4.78 -9.51 21.29
C SER A 268 -3.76 -9.64 22.42
N GLY A 269 -2.69 -8.83 22.42
CA GLY A 269 -1.59 -8.94 23.38
C GLY A 269 -0.60 -10.04 23.02
N SER A 270 0.04 -10.64 24.02
CA SER A 270 1.03 -11.70 23.78
C SER A 270 0.36 -12.95 23.19
N PRO A 271 0.91 -13.53 22.10
CA PRO A 271 0.39 -14.79 21.56
C PRO A 271 0.74 -15.97 22.47
N GLU A 272 -0.07 -17.02 22.40
CA GLU A 272 0.21 -18.32 23.05
C GLU A 272 1.25 -19.12 22.24
N GLU A 273 1.15 -19.07 20.92
CA GLU A 273 2.10 -19.69 19.99
C GLU A 273 2.63 -18.66 19.01
N ASN A 274 3.94 -18.45 19.05
CA ASN A 274 4.69 -17.60 18.14
C ASN A 274 5.80 -18.45 17.50
N PRO A 275 5.57 -19.01 16.30
CA PRO A 275 6.58 -19.85 15.66
C PRO A 275 7.83 -19.04 15.35
N ILE A 276 8.98 -19.49 15.85
CA ILE A 276 10.28 -18.88 15.53
C ILE A 276 10.91 -19.71 14.41
N VAL A 277 11.13 -19.07 13.27
CA VAL A 277 11.80 -19.68 12.11
C VAL A 277 13.14 -18.99 11.89
N GLU A 278 14.19 -19.76 11.70
CA GLU A 278 15.55 -19.26 11.49
C GLU A 278 15.66 -18.46 10.18
N HIS A 279 15.72 -17.12 10.28
CA HIS A 279 15.72 -16.20 9.14
C HIS A 279 16.85 -16.45 8.13
N SER A 280 18.03 -16.92 8.56
CA SER A 280 19.22 -17.10 7.72
C SER A 280 19.02 -18.08 6.54
N GLN A 281 17.99 -18.93 6.59
CA GLN A 281 17.63 -19.87 5.52
C GLN A 281 16.60 -19.30 4.51
N TYR A 282 16.13 -18.08 4.76
CA TYR A 282 15.03 -17.43 4.06
C TYR A 282 15.38 -15.98 3.67
N PRO A 283 16.50 -15.77 2.94
CA PRO A 283 16.96 -14.42 2.61
C PRO A 283 15.92 -13.69 1.74
N ASN A 284 15.77 -12.40 1.98
CA ASN A 284 15.04 -11.51 1.08
C ASN A 284 15.90 -11.22 -0.17
N PRO A 285 15.52 -11.75 -1.36
CA PRO A 285 16.34 -11.63 -2.55
C PRO A 285 16.41 -10.18 -3.09
N VAL A 286 15.40 -9.36 -2.79
CA VAL A 286 15.37 -7.94 -3.22
C VAL A 286 16.37 -7.12 -2.41
N ILE A 287 16.44 -7.36 -1.10
CA ILE A 287 17.40 -6.70 -0.21
C ILE A 287 18.83 -7.15 -0.50
N SER A 288 18.99 -8.44 -0.83
CA SER A 288 20.30 -9.03 -1.12
C SER A 288 20.83 -8.67 -2.52
N ASP A 289 20.08 -7.89 -3.31
CA ASP A 289 20.49 -7.52 -4.67
C ASP A 289 21.59 -6.46 -4.62
N LEU A 290 22.77 -6.78 -5.16
CA LEU A 290 23.91 -5.87 -5.19
C LEU A 290 23.63 -4.58 -5.97
N ARG A 291 22.65 -4.58 -6.88
CA ARG A 291 22.25 -3.35 -7.59
C ARG A 291 21.55 -2.36 -6.66
N LEU A 292 20.82 -2.84 -5.65
CA LEU A 292 20.24 -1.98 -4.62
C LEU A 292 21.34 -1.35 -3.76
N ALA A 293 22.34 -2.13 -3.36
CA ALA A 293 23.49 -1.61 -2.64
C ALA A 293 24.28 -0.57 -3.48
N GLN A 294 24.53 -0.88 -4.75
CA GLN A 294 25.21 0.02 -5.67
C GLN A 294 24.44 1.35 -5.83
N PHE A 295 23.12 1.29 -5.99
CA PHE A 295 22.28 2.49 -6.06
C PHE A 295 22.40 3.37 -4.80
N GLN A 296 22.46 2.77 -3.62
CA GLN A 296 22.67 3.52 -2.36
C GLN A 296 24.06 4.15 -2.30
N VAL A 297 25.11 3.39 -2.67
CA VAL A 297 26.49 3.90 -2.69
C VAL A 297 26.62 5.10 -3.64
N GLU A 298 26.09 4.98 -4.85
CA GLU A 298 26.10 6.07 -5.83
C GLU A 298 25.40 7.32 -5.31
N GLY A 299 24.25 7.16 -4.65
CA GLY A 299 23.53 8.27 -4.02
C GLY A 299 24.28 8.92 -2.86
N ILE A 300 24.93 8.11 -2.02
CA ILE A 300 25.73 8.60 -0.87
C ILE A 300 26.96 9.37 -1.37
N GLU A 301 27.71 8.79 -2.31
CA GLU A 301 28.92 9.41 -2.86
C GLU A 301 28.62 10.72 -3.60
N ALA A 302 27.45 10.81 -4.25
CA ALA A 302 27.01 12.04 -4.92
C ALA A 302 26.81 13.23 -3.96
N GLU A 303 26.55 12.96 -2.68
CA GLU A 303 26.31 13.98 -1.65
C GLU A 303 27.56 14.30 -0.81
N PHE A 304 28.72 13.70 -1.13
CA PHE A 304 29.96 14.01 -0.44
C PHE A 304 30.43 15.45 -0.72
N ASP A 305 30.76 16.17 0.35
CA ASP A 305 31.34 17.50 0.24
C ASP A 305 32.79 17.39 -0.25
N ALA A 306 33.06 18.00 -1.41
CA ALA A 306 34.39 18.00 -2.02
C ALA A 306 35.46 18.72 -1.17
N GLU A 307 35.06 19.54 -0.19
CA GLU A 307 35.98 20.23 0.74
C GLU A 307 36.37 19.36 1.95
N ILE A 308 35.64 18.26 2.20
CA ILE A 308 35.90 17.34 3.32
C ILE A 308 36.59 16.09 2.78
N ALA A 309 37.80 15.81 3.28
CA ALA A 309 38.53 14.60 2.90
C ALA A 309 37.75 13.34 3.29
N LEU A 310 37.74 12.33 2.41
CA LEU A 310 36.93 11.12 2.57
C LEU A 310 37.18 10.41 3.91
N GLU A 311 38.42 10.39 4.40
CA GLU A 311 38.78 9.80 5.70
C GLU A 311 38.12 10.49 6.90
N ASN A 312 37.61 11.72 6.72
CA ASN A 312 36.93 12.51 7.74
C ASN A 312 35.40 12.52 7.56
N THR A 313 34.89 11.84 6.53
CA THR A 313 33.45 11.76 6.26
C THR A 313 32.87 10.53 6.96
N GLY A 314 31.93 10.74 7.89
CA GLY A 314 31.16 9.67 8.51
C GLY A 314 29.82 9.47 7.80
N VAL A 315 29.50 8.23 7.43
CA VAL A 315 28.18 7.86 6.89
C VAL A 315 27.33 7.30 8.01
N LEU A 316 26.17 7.91 8.27
CA LEU A 316 25.18 7.42 9.23
C LEU A 316 23.95 6.88 8.49
N MET A 317 23.78 5.56 8.52
CA MET A 317 22.57 4.92 7.99
C MET A 317 21.47 4.92 9.06
N VAL A 318 20.32 5.51 8.73
CA VAL A 318 19.18 5.66 9.66
C VAL A 318 17.96 4.96 9.07
N ASN A 319 17.34 4.10 9.88
CA ASN A 319 16.12 3.40 9.53
C ASN A 319 15.01 3.70 10.54
N HIS A 320 13.76 3.39 10.19
CA HIS A 320 12.64 3.56 11.10
C HIS A 320 12.81 2.70 12.36
N GLY A 321 12.75 3.35 13.52
CA GLY A 321 12.83 2.68 14.80
C GLY A 321 11.68 1.69 15.01
N ILE A 322 11.98 0.63 15.76
CA ILE A 322 11.05 -0.46 16.03
C ILE A 322 10.71 -0.46 17.52
N LEU A 323 9.43 -0.65 17.83
CA LEU A 323 8.95 -0.67 19.20
C LEU A 323 9.16 -2.06 19.82
N SER A 324 9.34 -2.11 21.13
CA SER A 324 9.35 -3.38 21.88
C SER A 324 8.10 -4.21 21.54
N MET A 325 8.29 -5.53 21.44
CA MET A 325 7.29 -6.54 21.04
C MET A 325 6.92 -6.59 19.55
N ASN A 326 7.38 -5.64 18.72
CA ASN A 326 7.12 -5.70 17.28
C ASN A 326 7.82 -6.89 16.60
N GLN A 327 8.86 -7.49 17.19
CA GLN A 327 9.54 -8.68 16.65
C GLN A 327 8.61 -9.88 16.47
N VAL A 328 7.50 -9.93 17.23
CA VAL A 328 6.46 -10.96 17.09
C VAL A 328 5.61 -10.75 15.82
N PHE A 329 5.51 -9.50 15.35
CA PHE A 329 4.77 -9.12 14.14
C PHE A 329 5.65 -9.03 12.90
N ASP A 330 6.96 -8.91 13.11
CA ASP A 330 7.94 -8.71 12.06
C ASP A 330 9.15 -9.63 12.28
N PRO A 331 9.00 -10.93 11.97
CA PRO A 331 10.08 -11.92 12.08
C PRO A 331 11.23 -11.65 11.08
N LYS A 332 11.02 -10.73 10.11
CA LYS A 332 12.04 -10.26 9.17
C LYS A 332 12.80 -9.03 9.61
N ILE A 333 12.57 -8.56 10.85
CA ILE A 333 13.29 -7.44 11.44
C ILE A 333 14.81 -7.56 11.34
N ASN A 334 15.36 -8.78 11.34
CA ASN A 334 16.81 -8.98 11.22
C ASN A 334 17.36 -8.62 9.83
N ASP A 335 16.57 -8.76 8.76
CA ASP A 335 17.02 -8.39 7.40
C ASP A 335 17.24 -6.87 7.28
N THR A 336 16.59 -6.08 8.15
CA THR A 336 16.77 -4.62 8.23
C THR A 336 18.14 -4.21 8.74
N LEU A 337 18.76 -5.08 9.55
CA LEU A 337 20.09 -4.87 10.10
C LEU A 337 21.17 -5.23 9.08
N ILE A 338 20.83 -5.95 8.00
CA ILE A 338 21.79 -6.34 6.95
C ILE A 338 22.02 -5.20 5.95
N LEU A 339 21.02 -4.33 5.74
CA LEU A 339 21.16 -3.12 4.92
C LEU A 339 21.84 -1.95 5.66
N ASN A 340 21.92 -2.02 7.00
CA ASN A 340 22.51 -1.00 7.87
C ASN A 340 23.90 -1.41 8.38
#